data_AF-A0A1I8GRP4-F1
#
_entry.id   AF-A0A1I8GRP4-F1
#
_cell.length_a   1.000
_cell.length_b   1.000
_cell.length_c   1.000
_cell.angle_alpha   90.00
_cell.angle_beta   90.00
_cell.angle_gamma   90.00
#
_symmetry.space_group_name_H-M   'P 1'
#
loop_
_entity.id
_entity.type
_entity.pdbx_description
1 polymer ?
#
loop_
_entity_poly.entity_id
_entity_poly.type
_entity_poly.pdbx_seq_one_letter_code
_entity_poly.pdbx_strand_id
1 'polypeptide(L)'
;MRWTSVGDQLDSGAASRYLIRASANRSLLELDFASADDVGAAAQLPSVPSGQPMTLEVAAADELPSYPSVTFYLAVRANNSAGVLSQLSNVAAVQLTMPDNLAEIGVDHY
;
A
#
# COMPACT_ATOMS: atom_id res chain seq x y z
N MET A 1 -4.85 -4.47 5.12
CA MET A 1 -4.45 -3.26 5.90
C MET A 1 -5.69 -2.52 6.37
N ARG A 2 -5.65 -1.90 7.55
CA ARG A 2 -6.75 -1.07 8.09
C ARG A 2 -6.22 0.26 8.62
N TRP A 3 -6.95 1.33 8.36
CA TRP A 3 -6.64 2.68 8.85
C TRP A 3 -7.92 3.51 9.00
N THR A 4 -7.81 4.71 9.57
CA THR A 4 -8.91 5.69 9.63
C THR A 4 -8.72 6.70 8.50
N SER A 5 -9.78 6.96 7.74
CA SER A 5 -9.76 7.97 6.68
C SER A 5 -9.45 9.36 7.23
N VAL A 6 -8.79 10.16 6.41
CA VAL A 6 -8.51 11.58 6.69
C VAL A 6 -9.29 12.48 5.73
N GLY A 7 -9.48 13.73 6.13
CA GLY A 7 -10.14 14.74 5.32
C GLY A 7 -9.22 15.33 4.25
N ASP A 8 -9.83 16.11 3.36
CA ASP A 8 -9.09 16.93 2.38
C ASP A 8 -8.39 18.10 3.07
N GLN A 9 -9.06 18.68 4.07
CA GLN A 9 -8.55 19.76 4.90
C GLN A 9 -8.52 19.29 6.36
N LEU A 10 -7.42 18.64 6.74
CA LEU A 10 -7.26 18.01 8.05
C LEU A 10 -8.38 16.98 8.30
N ASP A 11 -9.30 17.28 9.21
CA ASP A 11 -10.40 16.38 9.59
C ASP A 11 -11.71 16.69 8.85
N SER A 12 -11.70 17.63 7.90
CA SER A 12 -12.89 18.03 7.13
C SER A 12 -12.90 17.45 5.72
N GLY A 13 -14.07 17.01 5.27
CA GLY A 13 -14.27 16.42 3.95
C GLY A 13 -13.67 15.01 3.85
N ALA A 14 -13.27 14.64 2.64
CA ALA A 14 -12.68 13.34 2.32
C ALA A 14 -11.38 13.55 1.55
N ALA A 15 -10.34 12.75 1.84
CA ALA A 15 -9.12 12.78 1.05
C ALA A 15 -9.42 12.66 -0.46
N SER A 16 -8.78 13.50 -1.26
CA SER A 16 -8.92 13.48 -2.72
C SER A 16 -8.40 12.17 -3.33
N ARG A 17 -7.31 11.62 -2.79
CA ARG A 17 -6.81 10.29 -3.15
C ARG A 17 -5.89 9.70 -2.08
N TYR A 18 -5.73 8.38 -2.12
CA TYR A 18 -4.69 7.69 -1.35
C TYR A 18 -3.57 7.22 -2.28
N LEU A 19 -2.35 7.24 -1.75
CA LEU A 19 -1.18 6.61 -2.35
C LEU A 19 -0.75 5.48 -1.42
N ILE A 20 -0.54 4.30 -1.99
CA ILE A 20 -0.12 3.13 -1.24
C ILE A 20 1.15 2.63 -1.87
N ARG A 21 2.17 2.47 -1.04
CA ARG A 21 3.50 2.07 -1.46
C ARG A 21 3.97 0.88 -0.66
N ALA A 22 4.73 0.03 -1.31
CA ALA A 22 5.29 -1.17 -0.73
C ALA A 22 6.83 -1.13 -0.80
N SER A 23 7.50 -1.76 0.15
CA SER A 23 8.95 -1.96 0.09
C SER A 23 9.40 -3.08 1.03
N ALA A 24 10.47 -3.78 0.68
CA ALA A 24 11.20 -4.64 1.62
C ALA A 24 11.98 -3.83 2.68
N ASN A 25 12.24 -2.54 2.43
CA ASN A 25 12.95 -1.66 3.35
C ASN A 25 11.98 -0.66 4.00
N ARG A 26 11.67 -0.86 5.28
CA ARG A 26 10.80 0.04 6.04
C ARG A 26 11.29 1.50 6.04
N SER A 27 12.59 1.73 6.19
CA SER A 27 13.14 3.09 6.24
C SER A 27 12.99 3.83 4.92
N LEU A 28 12.91 3.12 3.79
CA LEU A 28 12.62 3.73 2.49
C LEU A 28 11.22 4.37 2.47
N LEU A 29 10.21 3.67 3.03
CA LEU A 29 8.84 4.20 3.11
C LEU A 29 8.73 5.44 4.01
N GLU A 30 9.61 5.57 5.00
CA GLU A 30 9.64 6.70 5.94
C GLU A 30 10.43 7.89 5.39
N LEU A 31 11.56 7.65 4.73
CA LEU A 31 12.49 8.70 4.27
C LEU A 31 12.25 9.14 2.82
N ASP A 32 11.83 8.23 1.94
CA ASP A 32 11.62 8.51 0.52
C ASP A 32 10.46 7.68 -0.06
N PHE A 33 9.24 7.98 0.42
CA PHE A 33 8.00 7.31 0.03
C PHE A 33 7.76 7.26 -1.49
N ALA A 34 8.22 8.27 -2.23
CA ALA A 34 7.99 8.36 -3.68
C ALA A 34 8.86 7.36 -4.48
N SER A 35 10.01 6.98 -3.93
CA SER A 35 10.91 5.99 -4.53
C SER A 35 10.48 4.53 -4.30
N ALA A 36 9.57 4.30 -3.36
CA ALA A 36 9.02 2.98 -3.07
C ALA A 36 8.05 2.53 -4.17
N ASP A 37 7.77 1.24 -4.21
CA ASP A 37 6.97 0.65 -5.28
C ASP A 37 5.48 0.97 -5.12
N ASP A 38 4.83 1.41 -6.20
CA ASP A 38 3.40 1.73 -6.19
C ASP A 38 2.53 0.48 -6.11
N VAL A 39 1.52 0.53 -5.25
CA VAL A 39 0.48 -0.50 -5.14
C VAL A 39 -0.76 0.00 -5.85
N GLY A 40 -0.98 -0.49 -7.07
CA GLY A 40 -2.03 0.01 -7.98
C GLY A 40 -3.46 -0.10 -7.44
N ALA A 41 -3.69 -0.92 -6.41
CA ALA A 41 -4.97 -1.07 -5.72
C ALA A 41 -5.48 0.24 -5.07
N ALA A 42 -4.61 1.23 -4.87
CA ALA A 42 -4.99 2.52 -4.28
C ALA A 42 -6.04 3.29 -5.09
N ALA A 43 -6.08 3.11 -6.41
CA ALA A 43 -7.04 3.78 -7.30
C ALA A 43 -8.49 3.35 -7.07
N GLN A 44 -8.71 2.20 -6.43
CA GLN A 44 -10.05 1.63 -6.20
C GLN A 44 -10.64 2.00 -4.84
N LEU A 45 -9.90 2.74 -4.01
CA LEU A 45 -10.35 3.09 -2.68
C LEU A 45 -11.50 4.11 -2.72
N PRO A 46 -12.56 3.90 -1.93
CA PRO A 46 -13.69 4.82 -1.88
C PRO A 46 -13.27 6.16 -1.25
N SER A 47 -13.84 7.26 -1.75
CA SER A 47 -13.76 8.56 -1.09
C SER A 47 -14.78 8.58 0.04
N VAL A 48 -14.29 8.57 1.29
CA VAL A 48 -15.11 8.57 2.49
C VAL A 48 -14.74 9.75 3.39
N PRO A 49 -15.69 10.35 4.13
CA PRO A 49 -15.41 11.44 5.07
C PRO A 49 -14.34 11.05 6.09
N SER A 50 -13.64 12.04 6.66
CA SER A 50 -12.67 11.83 7.74
C SER A 50 -13.26 11.05 8.92
N GLY A 51 -12.43 10.23 9.57
CA GLY A 51 -12.82 9.48 10.76
C GLY A 51 -13.53 8.15 10.49
N GLN A 52 -13.70 7.76 9.22
CA GLN A 52 -14.32 6.50 8.82
C GLN A 52 -13.29 5.37 8.72
N PRO A 53 -13.65 4.12 9.02
CA PRO A 53 -12.75 2.99 8.86
C PRO A 53 -12.51 2.70 7.37
N MET A 54 -11.24 2.51 7.02
CA MET A 54 -10.79 2.09 5.69
C MET A 54 -10.13 0.71 5.77
N THR A 55 -10.36 -0.11 4.75
CA THR A 55 -9.73 -1.42 4.60
C THR A 55 -9.25 -1.58 3.16
N LEU A 56 -8.03 -2.11 3.00
CA LEU A 56 -7.51 -2.59 1.73
C LEU A 56 -7.06 -4.03 1.89
N GLU A 57 -7.54 -4.87 0.98
CA GLU A 57 -7.03 -6.21 0.73
C GLU A 57 -6.16 -6.14 -0.52
N VAL A 58 -4.96 -6.71 -0.46
CA VAL A 58 -4.02 -6.71 -1.59
C VAL A 58 -3.84 -8.15 -2.00
N ALA A 59 -4.26 -8.50 -3.22
CA ALA A 59 -4.07 -9.84 -3.76
C ALA A 59 -2.65 -9.95 -4.32
N ALA A 60 -1.84 -10.82 -3.73
CA ALA A 60 -0.37 -10.73 -3.75
C ALA A 60 0.34 -10.91 -5.12
N ALA A 61 -0.37 -11.21 -6.21
CA ALA A 61 0.26 -11.58 -7.49
C ALA A 61 0.32 -10.44 -8.53
N ASP A 62 -0.75 -9.68 -8.71
CA ASP A 62 -0.82 -8.63 -9.76
C ASP A 62 -0.68 -7.21 -9.20
N GLU A 63 -0.85 -7.03 -7.88
CA GLU A 63 -0.91 -5.71 -7.24
C GLU A 63 0.36 -5.36 -6.44
N LEU A 64 1.26 -6.34 -6.26
CA LEU A 64 2.52 -6.17 -5.55
C LEU A 64 3.72 -6.48 -6.46
N PRO A 65 4.78 -5.67 -6.38
CA PRO A 65 6.07 -6.02 -6.97
C PRO A 65 6.59 -7.34 -6.39
N SER A 66 7.39 -8.05 -7.18
CA SER A 66 8.07 -9.25 -6.73
C SER A 66 9.13 -8.90 -5.67
N TYR A 67 8.82 -9.18 -4.41
CA TYR A 67 9.78 -9.00 -3.31
C TYR A 67 10.59 -10.28 -3.09
N PRO A 68 11.92 -10.17 -2.95
CA PRO A 68 12.78 -11.33 -2.65
C PRO A 68 12.64 -11.82 -1.19
N SER A 69 12.01 -11.03 -0.31
CA SER A 69 11.83 -11.33 1.11
C SER A 69 10.39 -11.75 1.44
N VAL A 70 10.27 -12.66 2.41
CA VAL A 70 8.99 -13.10 2.98
C VAL A 70 8.27 -11.97 3.72
N THR A 71 9.00 -10.93 4.13
CA THR A 71 8.43 -9.73 4.77
C THR A 71 8.60 -8.53 3.87
N PHE A 72 7.52 -7.78 3.69
CA PHE A 72 7.53 -6.46 3.08
C PHE A 72 6.64 -5.54 3.92
N TYR A 73 6.76 -4.24 3.68
CA TYR A 73 6.05 -3.20 4.41
C TYR A 73 5.12 -2.47 3.46
N LEU A 74 3.94 -2.10 3.94
CA LEU A 74 2.99 -1.25 3.26
C LEU A 74 2.84 0.06 4.01
N ALA A 75 2.79 1.17 3.28
CA ALA A 75 2.48 2.46 3.85
C ALA A 75 1.44 3.19 3.01
N VAL A 76 0.61 3.98 3.67
CA VAL A 76 -0.42 4.82 3.05
C VAL A 76 -0.14 6.29 3.33
N ARG A 77 -0.35 7.13 2.31
CA ARG A 77 -0.45 8.59 2.44
C ARG A 77 -1.71 9.07 1.76
N ALA A 78 -2.38 10.05 2.36
CA ALA A 78 -3.46 10.76 1.71
C ALA A 78 -2.90 11.97 0.96
N ASN A 79 -3.54 12.32 -0.15
CA ASN A 79 -3.30 13.56 -0.86
C ASN A 79 -4.61 14.36 -0.89
N ASN A 80 -4.53 15.66 -0.62
CA ASN A 80 -5.66 16.57 -0.71
C ASN A 80 -5.80 17.21 -2.09
N SER A 81 -6.86 18.00 -2.26
CA SER A 81 -7.18 18.69 -3.52
C SER A 81 -6.12 19.69 -3.96
N ALA A 82 -5.31 20.19 -3.02
CA ALA A 82 -4.17 21.08 -3.28
C ALA A 82 -2.88 20.33 -3.66
N GLY A 83 -2.90 18.99 -3.72
CA GLY A 83 -1.72 18.19 -4.06
C GLY A 83 -0.79 17.93 -2.87
N VAL A 84 -1.15 18.35 -1.66
CA VAL A 84 -0.33 18.21 -0.45
C VAL A 84 -0.53 16.81 0.14
N LEU A 85 0.59 16.15 0.44
CA LEU A 85 0.60 14.83 1.07
C LEU A 85 0.52 14.93 2.59
N SER A 86 -0.26 14.05 3.20
CA SER A 86 -0.27 13.87 4.66
C SER A 86 1.10 13.42 5.18
N GLN A 87 1.33 13.55 6.49
CA GLN A 87 2.38 12.76 7.16
C GLN A 87 2.08 11.25 6.99
N LEU A 88 3.12 10.41 7.12
CA LEU A 88 2.97 8.96 7.06
C LEU A 88 2.15 8.49 8.28
N SER A 89 0.95 7.96 8.06
CA SER A 89 0.02 7.68 9.16
C SER A 89 0.27 6.34 9.85
N ASN A 90 0.79 5.35 9.11
CA ASN A 90 1.11 4.01 9.61
C ASN A 90 1.94 3.24 8.59
N VAL A 91 2.87 2.42 9.07
CA VAL A 91 3.57 1.40 8.29
C VAL A 91 3.11 0.03 8.79
N ALA A 92 2.42 -0.73 7.95
CA ALA A 92 2.01 -2.09 8.25
C ALA A 92 3.08 -3.07 7.76
N ALA A 93 3.55 -3.96 8.63
CA ALA A 93 4.39 -5.09 8.22
C ALA A 93 3.49 -6.22 7.71
N VAL A 94 3.82 -6.77 6.54
CA VAL A 94 3.09 -7.89 5.94
C VAL A 94 4.06 -9.03 5.70
N GLN A 95 3.66 -10.23 6.13
CA GLN A 95 4.36 -11.47 5.85
C GLN A 95 3.64 -12.15 4.68
N LEU A 96 4.33 -12.34 3.55
CA LEU A 96 3.85 -13.19 2.48
C LEU A 96 4.02 -14.65 2.89
N THR A 97 2.93 -15.39 2.92
CA THR A 97 3.01 -16.85 2.87
C THR A 97 2.97 -17.21 1.38
N MET A 98 4.10 -17.65 0.83
CA MET A 98 4.08 -18.21 -0.53
C MET A 98 3.19 -19.45 -0.51
N PRO A 99 2.30 -19.64 -1.50
CA PRO A 99 1.59 -20.92 -1.64
C PRO A 99 2.63 -22.05 -1.83
N ASP A 100 2.41 -23.19 -1.17
CA ASP A 100 3.36 -24.32 -1.04
C ASP A 100 3.71 -25.06 -2.36
N ASN A 101 3.46 -24.47 -3.54
CA ASN A 101 3.54 -25.16 -4.83
C ASN A 101 4.76 -24.72 -5.66
N LEU A 102 5.97 -24.79 -5.07
CA LEU A 102 7.23 -24.69 -5.83
C LEU A 102 7.47 -25.89 -6.78
N ALA A 103 6.53 -26.83 -6.88
CA ALA A 103 6.62 -28.02 -7.74
C ALA A 103 6.05 -27.85 -9.16
N GLU A 104 5.36 -26.74 -9.49
CA GLU A 104 4.74 -26.53 -10.81
C GLU A 104 5.45 -25.47 -11.67
N ILE A 105 6.74 -25.21 -11.43
CA ILE A 105 7.63 -24.66 -12.45
C ILE A 105 8.56 -25.78 -12.88
N GLY A 106 7.96 -26.86 -13.37
CA GLY A 106 8.65 -27.89 -14.11
C GLY A 106 9.18 -27.27 -15.40
N VAL A 107 10.48 -27.07 -15.44
CA VAL A 107 11.31 -26.83 -16.62
C VAL A 107 10.81 -27.62 -17.84
N ASP A 108 10.18 -26.95 -18.80
CA ASP A 108 10.10 -27.47 -20.17
C ASP A 108 11.49 -27.31 -20.80
N HIS A 109 12.29 -28.37 -20.67
CA HIS A 109 13.55 -28.51 -21.38
C HIS A 109 13.26 -28.73 -22.87
N TYR A 110 13.93 -27.93 -23.70
CA TYR A 110 13.96 -27.88 -25.17
C TYR A 110 13.99 -29.25 -25.87
#